data_AF-A0A7S4LFG7-F1
#
_entry.id   AF-A0A7S4LFG7-F1
#
_cell.length_a   1.000
_cell.length_b   1.000
_cell.length_c   1.000
_cell.angle_alpha   90.00
_cell.angle_beta   90.00
_cell.angle_gamma   90.00
#
_symmetry.space_group_name_H-M   'P 1'
#
loop_
_entity.id
_entity.type
_entity.pdbx_description
1 polymer ?
#
loop_
_entity_poly.entity_id
_entity_poly.type
_entity_poly.pdbx_seq_one_letter_code
_entity_poly.pdbx_strand_id
1 'polypeptide(L)'
;AAFGIGACARAYMYYEEFLRGLRDGIAPTATSTQSSQGRIRWCDPGHVSFLQRIYSFLHEPDGLTGIATLRATTTIREQTLDYETALDWTNALNCYELQLQEDPMSAEFNTKLLACQRNLGQFAI
;
A
#
# COMPACT_ATOMS: atom_id res chain seq x y z
N ALA A 1 -2.88 -19.07 4.08
CA ALA A 1 -4.17 -18.36 4.03
C ALA A 1 -4.55 -17.82 5.41
N ALA A 2 -3.86 -16.76 5.89
CA ALA A 2 -4.15 -16.10 7.17
C ALA A 2 -4.79 -14.70 6.99
N PHE A 3 -4.86 -14.21 5.76
CA PHE A 3 -5.23 -12.83 5.42
C PHE A 3 -6.73 -12.53 5.54
N GLY A 4 -7.58 -13.56 5.53
CA GLY A 4 -9.05 -13.40 5.53
C GLY A 4 -9.74 -13.43 6.90
N ILE A 5 -9.01 -13.72 8.00
CA ILE A 5 -9.63 -14.03 9.31
C ILE A 5 -9.30 -12.96 10.38
N GLY A 6 -8.97 -11.72 9.98
CA GLY A 6 -8.59 -10.67 10.94
C GLY A 6 -7.26 -10.95 11.66
N ALA A 7 -6.46 -11.89 11.15
CA ALA A 7 -5.15 -12.24 11.70
C ALA A 7 -4.03 -11.37 11.10
N CYS A 8 -4.28 -10.07 10.92
CA CYS A 8 -3.27 -9.12 10.40
C CYS A 8 -1.99 -9.16 11.25
N ALA A 9 -2.14 -9.27 12.58
CA ALA A 9 -1.02 -9.42 13.52
C ALA A 9 -0.19 -10.69 13.27
N ARG A 10 -0.85 -11.81 12.92
CA ARG A 10 -0.16 -13.08 12.64
C ARG A 10 0.57 -13.03 11.30
N ALA A 11 -0.08 -12.44 10.29
CA ALA A 11 0.54 -12.21 8.99
C ALA A 11 1.77 -11.30 9.10
N TYR A 12 1.70 -10.26 9.92
CA TYR A 12 2.83 -9.38 10.23
C TYR A 12 3.97 -10.14 10.92
N MET A 13 3.69 -10.92 11.97
CA MET A 13 4.69 -11.73 12.69
C MET A 13 5.47 -12.67 11.75
N TYR A 14 4.77 -13.43 10.90
CA TYR A 14 5.42 -14.31 9.92
C TYR A 14 6.27 -13.54 8.91
N TYR A 15 5.82 -12.35 8.54
CA TYR A 15 6.54 -11.51 7.60
C TYR A 15 7.78 -10.87 8.22
N GLU A 16 7.73 -10.43 9.49
CA GLU A 16 8.91 -9.96 10.22
C GLU A 16 9.96 -11.06 10.38
N GLU A 17 9.53 -12.28 10.70
CA GLU A 17 10.41 -13.44 10.81
C GLU A 17 11.10 -13.74 9.47
N PHE A 18 10.35 -13.66 8.36
CA PHE A 18 10.89 -13.76 7.00
C PHE A 18 11.90 -12.64 6.71
N LEU A 19 11.62 -11.39 7.06
CA LEU A 19 12.55 -10.26 6.86
C LEU A 19 13.84 -10.42 7.68
N ARG A 20 13.75 -10.95 8.90
CA ARG A 20 14.93 -11.26 9.73
C ARG A 20 15.79 -12.33 9.08
N GLY A 21 15.20 -13.42 8.59
CA GLY A 21 15.93 -14.45 7.83
C GLY A 21 16.59 -13.90 6.56
N LEU A 22 15.91 -12.96 5.89
CA LEU A 22 16.39 -12.28 4.70
C LEU A 22 17.58 -11.34 5.00
N ARG A 23 17.56 -10.67 6.16
CA ARG A 23 18.66 -9.84 6.68
C ARG A 23 19.88 -10.68 7.07
N ASP A 24 19.64 -11.82 7.71
CA ASP A 24 20.69 -12.68 8.26
C ASP A 24 21.32 -13.59 7.17
N GLY A 25 20.90 -13.46 5.90
CA GLY A 25 21.51 -14.11 4.74
C GLY A 25 21.11 -15.57 4.53
N ILE A 26 20.15 -16.09 5.30
CA ILE A 26 19.65 -17.46 5.22
C ILE A 26 18.53 -17.50 4.18
N ALA A 27 18.86 -17.35 2.90
CA ALA A 27 17.89 -17.55 1.84
C ALA A 27 17.90 -19.03 1.40
N PRO A 28 16.78 -19.78 1.52
CA PRO A 28 16.64 -21.02 0.79
C PRO A 28 16.39 -20.65 -0.68
N THR A 29 17.40 -20.90 -1.53
CA THR A 29 17.24 -21.07 -2.98
C THR A 29 16.36 -20.03 -3.69
N ALA A 30 16.83 -18.79 -3.80
CA ALA A 30 16.38 -17.90 -4.86
C ALA A 30 17.60 -17.33 -5.56
N THR A 31 17.65 -17.61 -6.85
CA THR A 31 18.75 -17.42 -7.79
C THR A 31 19.35 -16.03 -7.67
N SER A 32 20.67 -16.01 -7.53
CA SER A 32 21.55 -14.87 -7.71
C SER A 32 21.08 -13.92 -8.82
N THR A 33 20.59 -12.76 -8.43
CA THR A 33 20.90 -11.52 -9.14
C THR A 33 21.69 -10.65 -8.18
N GLN A 34 23.01 -10.72 -8.32
CA GLN A 34 23.93 -9.72 -7.81
C GLN A 34 23.53 -8.37 -8.43
N SER A 35 22.73 -7.58 -7.73
CA SER A 35 22.64 -6.14 -7.99
C SER A 35 23.50 -5.43 -6.95
N SER A 36 24.64 -4.96 -7.44
CA SER A 36 25.69 -4.21 -6.77
C SER A 36 25.27 -2.79 -6.36
N GLN A 37 24.06 -2.61 -5.82
CA GLN A 37 23.60 -1.32 -5.34
C GLN A 37 22.97 -1.54 -3.96
N GLY A 38 23.54 -0.92 -2.92
CA GLY A 38 23.19 -1.06 -1.51
C GLY A 38 21.77 -0.63 -1.14
N ARG A 39 20.76 -1.25 -1.74
CA ARG A 39 19.37 -1.16 -1.35
C ARG A 39 19.08 -2.33 -0.42
N ILE A 40 18.48 -2.02 0.72
CA ILE A 40 18.26 -3.03 1.73
C ILE A 40 17.30 -4.09 1.18
N ARG A 41 17.63 -5.38 1.37
CA ARG A 41 17.00 -6.54 0.70
C ARG A 41 15.47 -6.61 0.89
N TRP A 42 14.94 -5.94 1.91
CA TRP A 42 13.50 -5.83 2.22
C TRP A 42 12.77 -4.73 1.45
N CYS A 43 13.48 -3.82 0.78
CA CYS A 43 12.89 -2.76 -0.06
C CYS A 43 12.58 -3.23 -1.50
N ASP A 44 12.47 -4.56 -1.71
CA ASP A 44 11.96 -5.11 -2.95
C ASP A 44 10.49 -4.68 -3.16
N PRO A 45 10.09 -4.25 -4.36
CA PRO A 45 8.72 -3.79 -4.60
C PRO A 45 7.64 -4.79 -4.19
N GLY A 46 7.88 -6.11 -4.33
CA GLY A 46 6.91 -7.13 -3.94
C GLY A 46 6.69 -7.20 -2.42
N HIS A 47 7.74 -6.95 -1.64
CA HIS A 47 7.69 -6.90 -0.19
C HIS A 47 6.94 -5.66 0.31
N VAL A 48 7.18 -4.52 -0.33
CA VAL A 48 6.57 -3.24 0.05
C VAL A 48 5.06 -3.23 -0.23
N SER A 49 4.61 -3.73 -1.40
CA SER A 49 3.18 -3.83 -1.71
C SER A 49 2.44 -4.81 -0.79
N PHE A 50 3.09 -5.87 -0.31
CA PHE A 50 2.49 -6.78 0.67
C PHE A 50 2.31 -6.10 2.05
N LEU A 51 3.31 -5.34 2.51
CA LEU A 51 3.20 -4.57 3.75
C LEU A 51 2.07 -3.54 3.65
N GLN A 52 2.01 -2.80 2.54
CA GLN A 52 0.96 -1.80 2.32
C GLN A 52 -0.44 -2.41 2.38
N ARG A 53 -0.61 -3.62 1.84
CA ARG A 53 -1.88 -4.33 1.94
C ARG A 53 -2.24 -4.60 3.40
N ILE A 54 -1.32 -5.11 4.22
CA ILE A 54 -1.57 -5.39 5.65
C ILE A 54 -1.95 -4.09 6.38
N TYR A 55 -1.19 -3.01 6.17
CA TYR A 55 -1.42 -1.73 6.84
C TYR A 55 -2.71 -1.05 6.38
N SER A 56 -3.10 -1.22 5.11
CA SER A 56 -4.41 -0.77 4.61
C SER A 56 -5.56 -1.46 5.34
N PHE A 57 -5.46 -2.77 5.63
CA PHE A 57 -6.44 -3.47 6.46
C PHE A 57 -6.43 -3.03 7.93
N LEU A 58 -5.28 -2.59 8.43
CA LEU A 58 -5.15 -2.09 9.80
C LEU A 58 -5.69 -0.66 9.97
N HIS A 59 -5.98 0.04 8.86
CA HIS A 59 -6.37 1.46 8.86
C HIS A 59 -5.37 2.36 9.61
N GLU A 60 -4.10 1.99 9.63
CA GLU A 60 -3.03 2.76 10.29
C GLU A 60 -2.34 3.68 9.27
N PRO A 61 -2.68 4.98 9.24
CA PRO A 61 -2.16 5.90 8.23
C PRO A 61 -0.66 6.16 8.38
N ASP A 62 -0.13 6.19 9.61
CA ASP A 62 1.28 6.45 9.90
C ASP A 62 2.20 5.35 9.32
N GLY A 63 1.78 4.09 9.46
CA GLY A 63 2.47 2.96 8.86
C GLY A 63 2.45 2.97 7.33
N LEU A 64 1.33 3.38 6.73
CA LEU A 64 1.22 3.55 5.28
C LEU A 64 2.15 4.66 4.76
N THR A 65 2.24 5.79 5.46
CA THR A 65 3.17 6.88 5.13
C THR A 65 4.62 6.40 5.20
N GLY A 66 4.99 5.64 6.25
CA GLY A 66 6.32 5.05 6.36
C GLY A 66 6.66 4.10 5.19
N ILE A 67 5.72 3.24 4.81
CA ILE A 67 5.85 2.34 3.65
C ILE A 67 5.99 3.15 2.35
N ALA A 68 5.23 4.22 2.19
CA ALA A 68 5.25 5.06 1.00
C ALA A 68 6.65 5.61 0.70
N THR A 69 7.39 6.02 1.75
CA THR A 69 8.78 6.51 1.60
C THR A 69 9.78 5.45 1.13
N LEU A 70 9.48 4.17 1.33
CA LEU A 70 10.37 3.05 0.96
C LEU A 70 10.21 2.62 -0.50
N ARG A 71 9.11 3.02 -1.16
CA ARG A 71 8.83 2.67 -2.56
C ARG A 71 9.69 3.48 -3.52
N ALA A 72 10.18 2.81 -4.56
CA ALA A 72 10.77 3.50 -5.72
C ALA A 72 9.76 3.75 -6.85
N THR A 73 8.69 2.96 -6.91
CA THR A 73 7.66 3.01 -7.95
C THR A 73 6.32 2.91 -7.27
N THR A 74 5.42 3.85 -7.55
CA THR A 74 4.09 3.90 -6.97
C THR A 74 3.05 3.58 -8.04
N THR A 75 2.17 2.62 -7.76
CA THR A 75 1.02 2.36 -8.63
C THR A 75 -0.10 3.38 -8.36
N ILE A 76 -1.05 3.54 -9.28
CA ILE A 76 -2.10 4.57 -9.11
C ILE A 76 -2.97 4.32 -7.87
N ARG A 77 -3.30 3.04 -7.57
CA ARG A 77 -4.03 2.63 -6.36
C ARG A 77 -3.28 3.01 -5.08
N GLU A 78 -1.98 2.84 -5.15
CA GLU A 78 -1.03 3.08 -4.08
C GLU A 78 -0.84 4.59 -3.80
N GLN A 79 -0.79 5.41 -4.85
CA GLN A 79 -0.78 6.88 -4.75
C GLN A 79 -2.08 7.41 -4.15
N THR A 80 -3.23 6.80 -4.49
CA THR A 80 -4.51 7.24 -3.91
C THR A 80 -4.56 7.05 -2.41
N LEU A 81 -4.04 5.93 -1.90
CA LEU A 81 -3.93 5.69 -0.46
C LEU A 81 -3.02 6.73 0.21
N ASP A 82 -1.91 7.11 -0.43
CA ASP A 82 -1.01 8.14 0.11
C ASP A 82 -1.72 9.49 0.24
N TYR A 83 -2.47 9.91 -0.79
CA TYR A 83 -3.26 11.14 -0.73
C TYR A 83 -4.38 11.08 0.31
N GLU A 84 -5.03 9.92 0.50
CA GLU A 84 -5.99 9.71 1.61
C GLU A 84 -5.31 9.92 2.97
N THR A 85 -4.10 9.39 3.16
CA THR A 85 -3.35 9.56 4.42
C THR A 85 -2.82 10.97 4.63
N ALA A 86 -2.47 11.68 3.54
CA ALA A 86 -1.99 13.06 3.58
C ALA A 86 -3.13 14.10 3.79
N LEU A 87 -4.39 13.66 3.81
CA LEU A 87 -5.59 14.51 3.81
C LEU A 87 -5.68 15.43 2.57
N ASP A 88 -4.96 15.10 1.50
CA ASP A 88 -4.98 15.81 0.22
C ASP A 88 -6.10 15.27 -0.68
N TRP A 89 -7.34 15.49 -0.24
CA TRP A 89 -8.54 14.96 -0.90
C TRP A 89 -8.69 15.40 -2.37
N THR A 90 -8.13 16.54 -2.75
CA THR A 90 -8.15 17.04 -4.14
C THR A 90 -7.37 16.13 -5.08
N ASN A 91 -6.17 15.70 -4.66
CA ASN A 91 -5.34 14.80 -5.46
C ASN A 91 -5.91 13.38 -5.43
N ALA A 92 -6.44 12.94 -4.29
CA ALA A 92 -7.14 11.66 -4.17
C ALA A 92 -8.33 11.58 -5.13
N LEU A 93 -9.14 12.65 -5.24
CA LEU A 93 -10.27 12.74 -6.15
C LEU A 93 -9.84 12.57 -7.62
N ASN A 94 -8.82 13.29 -8.06
CA ASN A 94 -8.31 13.19 -9.43
C ASN A 94 -7.82 11.76 -9.75
N CYS A 95 -7.15 11.10 -8.79
CA CYS A 95 -6.74 9.70 -8.96
C CYS A 95 -7.93 8.75 -9.05
N TYR A 96 -9.01 8.98 -8.30
CA TYR A 96 -10.23 8.17 -8.40
C TYR A 96 -10.95 8.38 -9.72
N GLU A 97 -10.98 9.60 -10.25
CA GLU A 97 -11.54 9.87 -11.57
C GLU A 97 -10.80 9.12 -12.67
N LEU A 98 -9.46 9.09 -12.62
CA LEU A 98 -8.65 8.31 -13.56
C LEU A 98 -8.94 6.80 -13.45
N GLN A 99 -9.03 6.25 -12.23
CA GLN A 99 -9.37 4.84 -12.03
C GLN A 99 -10.78 4.50 -12.52
N LEU A 100 -11.74 5.42 -12.35
CA LEU A 100 -13.10 5.25 -12.82
C LEU A 100 -13.22 5.34 -14.35
N GLN A 101 -12.34 6.10 -15.01
CA GLN A 101 -12.24 6.09 -16.48
C GLN A 101 -11.76 4.73 -17.01
N GLU A 102 -10.86 4.05 -16.29
CA GLU A 102 -10.39 2.71 -16.65
C GLU A 102 -11.41 1.61 -16.31
N ASP A 103 -12.07 1.71 -15.15
CA ASP A 103 -13.13 0.78 -14.72
C ASP A 103 -14.37 1.55 -14.23
N PRO A 104 -15.36 1.80 -15.11
CA PRO A 104 -16.54 2.60 -14.75
C PRO A 104 -17.57 1.83 -13.91
N MET A 105 -17.41 0.51 -13.74
CA MET A 105 -18.41 -0.36 -13.09
C MET A 105 -18.07 -0.69 -11.63
N SER A 106 -16.87 -0.32 -11.16
CA SER A 106 -16.46 -0.53 -9.78
C SER A 106 -17.25 0.35 -8.81
N ALA A 107 -18.17 -0.26 -8.07
CA ALA A 107 -18.90 0.40 -6.99
C ALA A 107 -17.97 0.92 -5.89
N GLU A 108 -16.83 0.25 -5.66
CA GLU A 108 -15.85 0.64 -4.64
C GLU A 108 -15.26 2.02 -4.97
N PHE A 109 -14.79 2.23 -6.20
CA PHE A 109 -14.20 3.52 -6.61
C PHE A 109 -15.22 4.65 -6.57
N ASN A 110 -16.46 4.40 -7.01
CA ASN A 110 -17.55 5.38 -6.91
C ASN A 110 -17.82 5.80 -5.46
N THR A 111 -17.90 4.85 -4.52
CA THR A 111 -18.13 5.16 -3.10
C THR A 111 -16.99 5.98 -2.50
N LYS A 112 -15.73 5.65 -2.85
CA LYS A 112 -14.56 6.38 -2.40
C LYS A 112 -14.45 7.79 -2.99
N LEU A 113 -14.79 7.96 -4.26
CA LEU A 113 -14.86 9.27 -4.91
C LEU A 113 -15.88 10.18 -4.22
N LEU A 114 -17.08 9.66 -3.93
CA LEU A 114 -18.11 10.39 -3.19
C LEU A 114 -17.65 10.77 -1.78
N ALA A 115 -16.93 9.88 -1.09
CA ALA A 115 -16.33 10.18 0.21
C ALA A 115 -15.31 11.33 0.13
N CYS A 116 -14.46 11.35 -0.92
CA CYS A 116 -13.51 12.43 -1.15
C CYS A 116 -14.21 13.77 -1.41
N GLN A 117 -15.24 13.79 -2.26
CA GLN A 117 -16.03 15.01 -2.51
C GLN A 117 -16.74 15.53 -1.24
N ARG A 118 -17.22 14.62 -0.38
CA ARG A 118 -17.76 14.99 0.93
C ARG A 118 -16.71 15.64 1.82
N ASN A 119 -15.50 15.07 1.89
CA ASN A 119 -14.40 15.63 2.69
C ASN A 119 -13.90 17.00 2.19
N LEU A 120 -14.01 17.25 0.89
CA LEU A 120 -13.72 18.56 0.29
C LEU A 120 -14.79 19.63 0.57
N GLY A 121 -15.92 19.27 1.19
CA GLY A 121 -17.00 20.21 1.49
C GLY A 121 -17.81 20.64 0.26
N GLN A 122 -17.66 19.97 -0.89
CA GLN A 122 -18.44 20.25 -2.10
C GLN A 122 -19.93 19.88 -1.94
N PHE A 123 -20.27 19.11 -0.90
CA PHE A 123 -21.64 18.82 -0.47
C PHE A 123 -21.96 19.48 0.88
N ALA A 124 -21.47 20.70 1.13
CA ALA A 124 -21.99 21.52 2.21
C ALA A 124 -23.43 21.94 1.87
N ILE A 125 -24.36 21.49 2.71
CA ILE A 125 -25.76 21.93 2.76
C ILE A 125 -25.81 23.37 3.27
#